data_AF-A0A157PUG1-F1
#
_entry.id   AF-A0A157PUG1-F1
#
_cell.length_a   1.000
_cell.length_b   1.000
_cell.length_c   1.000
_cell.angle_alpha   90.00
_cell.angle_beta   90.00
_cell.angle_gamma   90.00
#
_symmetry.space_group_name_H-M   'P 1'
#
loop_
_entity.id
_entity.type
_entity.pdbx_description
1 polymer ?
#
loop_
_entity_poly.entity_id
_entity_poly.type
_entity_poly.pdbx_seq_one_letter_code
_entity_poly.pdbx_strand_id
1 'polypeptide(L)'
;MIHNKRQFFISGGALLLLIACVWIASHFFGEQSKPPLASAQGELSCGSDQYSEYTKNMVLAGELTIGRQPPFGTRQQQQALVNAFEALDPQKDKTIISAGHLETGKFYTTVCKNEKCTMKEMADPEQVCLSENWSGCRYVAMQFREKKYCFMTPADQ
;
A
#
# COMPACT_ATOMS: atom_id res chain seq x y z
N MET A 1 59.63 -30.91 14.39
CA MET A 1 58.29 -30.54 13.87
C MET A 1 57.36 -30.24 15.04
N ILE A 2 57.23 -28.99 15.47
CA ILE A 2 56.21 -28.58 16.45
C ILE A 2 55.41 -27.46 15.78
N HIS A 3 54.56 -27.85 14.82
CA HIS A 3 53.62 -26.93 14.23
C HIS A 3 52.39 -26.83 15.15
N ASN A 4 52.26 -25.66 15.76
CA ASN A 4 51.11 -24.82 15.49
C ASN A 4 49.73 -25.26 16.00
N LYS A 5 49.63 -25.77 17.23
CA LYS A 5 48.32 -25.95 17.88
C LYS A 5 47.62 -24.61 18.16
N ARG A 6 48.37 -23.53 18.44
CA ARG A 6 47.80 -22.22 18.84
C ARG A 6 47.14 -21.45 17.69
N GLN A 7 47.64 -21.50 16.45
CA GLN A 7 46.99 -20.78 15.34
C GLN A 7 45.70 -21.44 14.87
N PHE A 8 45.53 -22.76 15.05
CA PHE A 8 44.29 -23.46 14.70
C PHE A 8 43.10 -23.04 15.59
N PHE A 9 43.33 -22.83 16.89
CA PHE A 9 42.28 -22.41 17.83
C PHE A 9 41.85 -20.95 17.62
N ILE A 10 42.77 -20.05 17.28
CA ILE A 10 42.47 -18.63 17.03
C ILE A 10 41.65 -18.46 15.75
N SER A 11 41.97 -19.23 14.70
CA SER A 11 41.23 -19.22 13.43
C SER A 11 39.81 -19.81 13.58
N GLY A 12 39.67 -20.92 14.32
CA GLY A 12 38.36 -21.53 14.58
C GLY A 12 37.44 -20.66 15.44
N GLY A 13 37.98 -20.00 16.47
CA GLY A 13 37.21 -19.09 17.33
C GLY A 13 36.71 -17.84 16.60
N ALA A 14 37.56 -17.25 15.75
CA ALA A 14 37.17 -16.10 14.92
C ALA A 14 36.09 -16.47 13.89
N LEU A 15 36.19 -17.65 13.28
CA LEU A 15 35.20 -18.15 12.33
C LEU A 15 33.84 -18.40 13.00
N LEU A 16 33.82 -18.97 14.20
CA LEU A 16 32.58 -19.19 14.96
C LEU A 16 31.91 -17.88 15.38
N LEU A 17 32.70 -16.86 15.76
CA LEU A 17 32.18 -15.53 16.06
C LEU A 17 31.56 -14.86 14.83
N LEU A 18 32.21 -14.95 13.67
CA LEU A 18 31.66 -14.43 12.41
C LEU A 18 30.36 -15.13 12.03
N ILE A 19 30.29 -16.46 12.16
CA ILE A 19 29.07 -17.23 11.89
C ILE A 19 27.96 -16.80 12.85
N ALA A 20 28.26 -16.64 14.14
CA ALA A 20 27.27 -16.18 15.13
C ALA A 20 26.77 -14.76 14.83
N CYS A 21 27.66 -13.84 14.44
CA CYS A 21 27.27 -12.48 14.04
C CYS A 21 26.38 -12.47 12.79
N VAL A 22 26.68 -13.30 11.79
CA VAL A 22 25.85 -13.44 10.58
C VAL A 22 24.50 -14.05 10.93
N TRP A 23 24.46 -15.06 11.81
CA TRP A 23 23.22 -15.68 12.27
C TRP A 23 22.31 -14.69 13.02
N ILE A 24 22.89 -13.93 13.95
CA ILE A 24 22.19 -12.89 14.70
C ILE A 24 21.67 -11.82 13.74
N ALA A 25 22.50 -11.33 12.81
CA ALA A 25 22.06 -10.39 11.79
C ALA A 25 20.90 -10.96 10.95
N SER A 26 20.98 -12.22 10.52
CA SER A 26 19.89 -12.84 9.74
C SER A 26 18.57 -12.96 10.50
N HIS A 27 18.60 -13.08 11.83
CA HIS A 27 17.39 -13.04 12.65
C HIS A 27 16.82 -11.63 12.84
N PHE A 28 17.68 -10.60 12.91
CA PHE A 28 17.22 -9.21 13.05
C PHE A 28 16.81 -8.56 11.72
N PHE A 29 17.33 -9.04 10.59
CA PHE A 29 17.02 -8.53 9.24
C PHE A 29 16.02 -9.42 8.47
N GLY A 30 15.46 -10.44 9.12
CA GLY A 30 14.79 -11.57 8.47
C GLY A 30 13.26 -11.53 8.40
N GLU A 31 12.59 -10.47 8.82
CA GLU A 31 11.16 -10.31 8.56
C GLU A 31 11.00 -9.49 7.27
N GLN A 32 11.15 -10.17 6.12
CA GLN A 32 10.79 -9.60 4.83
C GLN A 32 9.27 -9.39 4.82
N SER A 33 8.82 -8.24 5.32
CA SER A 33 7.47 -7.74 5.07
C SER A 33 7.23 -7.85 3.57
N LYS A 34 6.16 -8.57 3.19
CA LYS A 34 5.81 -8.72 1.78
C LYS A 34 5.72 -7.33 1.13
N PRO A 35 6.04 -7.21 -0.17
CA PRO A 35 5.99 -5.91 -0.83
C PRO A 35 4.60 -5.28 -0.67
N PRO A 36 4.46 -3.96 -0.74
CA PRO A 36 3.15 -3.33 -0.81
C PRO A 36 2.37 -3.83 -2.04
N LEU A 37 1.05 -3.68 -2.03
CA LEU A 37 0.28 -3.77 -3.26
C LEU A 37 0.71 -2.63 -4.18
N ALA A 38 0.95 -2.90 -5.46
CA ALA A 38 1.37 -1.87 -6.41
C ALA A 38 0.72 -2.13 -7.76
N SER A 39 0.36 -1.07 -8.48
CA SER A 39 -0.11 -1.18 -9.86
C SER A 39 1.03 -1.66 -10.76
N ALA A 40 0.70 -2.24 -11.92
CA ALA A 40 1.70 -2.79 -12.83
C ALA A 40 2.71 -1.74 -13.33
N GLN A 41 2.25 -0.49 -13.48
CA GLN A 41 3.05 0.67 -13.87
C GLN A 41 3.83 1.29 -12.70
N GLY A 42 3.53 0.90 -11.46
CA GLY A 42 4.20 1.39 -10.25
C GLY A 42 3.76 2.77 -9.78
N GLU A 43 2.80 3.41 -10.45
CA GLU A 43 2.31 4.76 -10.10
C GLU A 43 1.43 4.77 -8.84
N LEU A 44 0.78 3.64 -8.54
CA LEU A 44 -0.02 3.45 -7.33
C LEU A 44 0.64 2.38 -6.45
N SER A 45 0.91 2.70 -5.18
CA SER A 45 1.48 1.77 -4.22
C SER A 45 0.83 1.94 -2.84
N CYS A 46 0.29 0.86 -2.28
CA CYS A 46 -0.36 0.84 -0.98
C CYS A 46 0.62 0.75 0.20
N GLY A 47 1.82 1.31 0.02
CA GLY A 47 2.85 1.45 1.04
C GLY A 47 2.59 2.64 1.99
N SER A 48 3.34 2.68 3.09
CA SER A 48 3.29 3.78 4.07
C SER A 48 3.63 5.13 3.45
N ASP A 49 4.58 5.15 2.53
CA ASP A 49 5.17 6.39 2.02
C ASP A 49 4.17 7.18 1.17
N GLN A 50 3.43 6.50 0.29
CA GLN A 50 2.40 7.12 -0.52
C GLN A 50 1.22 7.60 0.35
N TYR A 51 0.83 6.84 1.38
CA TYR A 51 -0.20 7.30 2.31
C TYR A 51 0.27 8.52 3.13
N SER A 52 1.54 8.55 3.56
CA SER A 52 2.16 9.71 4.23
C SER A 52 2.23 10.94 3.32
N GLU A 53 2.37 10.74 2.01
CA GLU A 53 2.29 11.84 1.06
C GLU A 53 0.84 12.35 0.90
N TYR A 54 -0.14 11.45 0.89
CA TYR A 54 -1.55 11.83 0.90
C TYR A 54 -1.90 12.70 2.11
N THR A 55 -1.47 12.34 3.32
CA THR A 55 -1.82 13.10 4.53
C THR A 55 -1.32 14.55 4.49
N LYS A 56 -0.21 14.81 3.80
CA LYS A 56 0.29 16.17 3.55
C LYS A 56 -0.62 16.98 2.61
N ASN A 57 -1.37 16.31 1.74
CA ASN A 57 -2.20 16.90 0.70
C ASN A 57 -3.71 16.77 0.96
N MET A 58 -4.15 16.00 1.97
CA MET A 58 -5.55 15.61 2.16
C MET A 58 -6.52 16.81 2.27
N VAL A 59 -6.10 17.89 2.92
CA VAL A 59 -6.90 19.11 3.09
C VAL A 59 -6.97 19.99 1.83
N LEU A 60 -6.05 19.77 0.89
CA LEU A 60 -6.06 20.39 -0.44
C LEU A 60 -6.92 19.56 -1.40
N ALA A 61 -6.85 18.24 -1.28
CA ALA A 61 -7.58 17.32 -2.14
C ALA A 61 -9.08 17.25 -1.83
N GLY A 62 -9.50 17.42 -0.57
CA GLY A 62 -10.92 17.34 -0.21
C GLY A 62 -11.31 18.05 1.08
N GLU A 63 -12.62 18.21 1.27
CA GLU A 63 -13.24 18.72 2.51
C GLU A 63 -13.36 17.65 3.61
N LEU A 64 -13.32 16.38 3.22
CA LEU A 64 -13.24 15.22 4.12
C LEU A 64 -11.82 14.62 4.06
N THR A 65 -11.47 13.72 4.97
CA THR A 65 -10.21 12.96 4.93
C THR A 65 -10.52 11.48 4.88
N ILE A 66 -9.80 10.76 4.03
CA ILE A 66 -9.92 9.30 3.90
C ILE A 66 -8.82 8.65 4.73
N GLY A 67 -9.24 7.96 5.80
CA GLY A 67 -8.35 7.18 6.63
C GLY A 67 -7.79 5.97 5.87
N ARG A 68 -6.60 5.52 6.28
CA ARG A 68 -6.06 4.25 5.79
C ARG A 68 -7.02 3.14 6.20
N GLN A 69 -7.41 2.32 5.23
CA GLN A 69 -8.37 1.24 5.45
C GLN A 69 -7.67 0.07 6.13
N PRO A 70 -8.31 -0.57 7.13
CA PRO A 70 -7.79 -1.78 7.73
C PRO A 70 -7.69 -2.89 6.67
N PRO A 71 -6.79 -3.88 6.86
CA PRO A 71 -6.71 -5.05 5.97
C PRO A 71 -8.08 -5.74 5.86
N PHE A 72 -8.49 -6.07 4.64
CA PHE A 72 -9.76 -6.75 4.38
C PHE A 72 -9.70 -7.54 3.07
N GLY A 73 -10.37 -8.70 3.05
CA GLY A 73 -10.34 -9.62 1.92
C GLY A 73 -8.98 -10.28 1.72
N THR A 74 -8.75 -10.82 0.52
CA THR A 74 -7.47 -11.42 0.13
C THR A 74 -6.58 -10.41 -0.59
N ARG A 75 -5.26 -10.63 -0.56
CA ARG A 75 -4.29 -9.83 -1.31
C ARG A 75 -4.62 -9.80 -2.81
N GLN A 76 -5.08 -10.92 -3.38
CA GLN A 76 -5.45 -11.00 -4.80
C GLN A 76 -6.64 -10.10 -5.14
N GLN A 77 -7.67 -10.07 -4.28
CA GLN A 77 -8.82 -9.18 -4.46
C GLN A 77 -8.40 -7.70 -4.36
N GLN A 78 -7.56 -7.36 -3.39
CA GLN A 78 -7.04 -6.00 -3.26
C GLN A 78 -6.18 -5.59 -4.47
N GLN A 79 -5.34 -6.50 -4.97
CA GLN A 79 -4.52 -6.25 -6.16
C GLN A 79 -5.38 -6.04 -7.42
N ALA A 80 -6.50 -6.77 -7.54
CA ALA A 80 -7.46 -6.55 -8.63
C ALA A 80 -8.04 -5.13 -8.60
N LEU A 81 -8.38 -4.61 -7.41
CA LEU A 81 -8.87 -3.22 -7.25
C LEU A 81 -7.78 -2.18 -7.55
N VAL A 82 -6.53 -2.42 -7.12
CA VAL A 82 -5.38 -1.56 -7.47
C VAL A 82 -5.20 -1.47 -8.98
N ASN A 83 -5.23 -2.61 -9.66
CA ASN A 83 -5.10 -2.67 -11.12
C ASN A 83 -6.30 -2.03 -11.83
N ALA A 84 -7.52 -2.19 -11.28
CA ALA A 84 -8.72 -1.58 -11.84
C ALA A 84 -8.68 -0.05 -11.77
N PHE A 85 -8.19 0.53 -10.66
CA PHE A 85 -8.01 1.98 -10.56
C PHE A 85 -7.02 2.50 -11.60
N GLU A 86 -5.90 1.81 -11.76
CA GLU A 86 -4.86 2.19 -12.72
C GLU A 86 -5.36 2.16 -14.17
N ALA A 87 -6.20 1.17 -14.50
CA ALA A 87 -6.79 1.03 -15.82
C ALA A 87 -7.82 2.11 -16.18
N LEU A 88 -8.23 2.96 -15.23
CA LEU A 88 -9.14 4.08 -15.51
C LEU A 88 -8.52 5.18 -16.36
N ASP A 89 -7.19 5.22 -16.49
CA ASP A 89 -6.42 6.29 -17.15
C ASP A 89 -7.01 7.70 -16.92
N PRO A 90 -7.14 8.09 -15.66
CA PRO A 90 -7.86 9.31 -15.32
C PRO A 90 -7.18 10.56 -15.86
N GLN A 91 -7.99 11.49 -16.37
CA GLN A 91 -7.53 12.82 -16.80
C GLN A 91 -6.65 13.44 -15.71
N LYS A 92 -5.39 13.73 -16.06
CA LYS A 92 -4.33 14.12 -15.11
C LYS A 92 -4.67 15.34 -14.26
N ASP A 93 -5.51 16.24 -14.79
CA ASP A 93 -5.94 17.48 -14.14
C ASP A 93 -7.14 17.29 -13.20
N LYS A 94 -7.72 16.09 -13.12
CA LYS A 94 -8.88 15.81 -12.29
C LYS A 94 -8.52 15.12 -10.99
N THR A 95 -9.20 15.55 -9.93
CA THR A 95 -9.23 14.84 -8.67
C THR A 95 -10.31 13.77 -8.73
N ILE A 96 -9.94 12.54 -8.38
CA ILE A 96 -10.82 11.38 -8.47
C ILE A 96 -10.72 10.60 -7.17
N ILE A 97 -11.85 10.23 -6.60
CA ILE A 97 -11.94 9.31 -5.46
C ILE A 97 -12.53 8.00 -5.95
N SER A 98 -12.07 6.90 -5.38
CA SER A 98 -12.61 5.59 -5.67
C SER A 98 -12.88 4.73 -4.44
N ALA A 99 -13.90 3.90 -4.57
CA ALA A 99 -14.21 2.79 -3.69
C ALA A 99 -14.37 1.51 -4.52
N GLY A 100 -14.21 0.36 -3.88
CA GLY A 100 -14.34 -0.94 -4.51
C GLY A 100 -15.08 -1.92 -3.62
N HIS A 101 -15.86 -2.79 -4.24
CA HIS A 101 -16.45 -3.95 -3.60
C HIS A 101 -15.51 -5.15 -3.75
N LEU A 102 -14.95 -5.63 -2.64
CA LEU A 102 -13.86 -6.62 -2.67
C LEU A 102 -14.29 -8.00 -3.20
N GLU A 103 -15.53 -8.41 -2.94
CA GLU A 103 -16.00 -9.74 -3.38
C GLU A 103 -16.23 -9.80 -4.89
N THR A 104 -16.83 -8.75 -5.47
CA THR A 104 -17.14 -8.72 -6.90
C THR A 104 -16.04 -8.08 -7.74
N GLY A 105 -15.10 -7.37 -7.10
CA GLY A 105 -14.11 -6.54 -7.78
C GLY A 105 -14.71 -5.30 -8.45
N LYS A 106 -16.01 -5.01 -8.24
CA LYS A 106 -16.67 -3.85 -8.86
C LYS A 106 -16.08 -2.57 -8.29
N PHE A 107 -15.84 -1.61 -9.20
CA PHE A 107 -15.16 -0.37 -8.92
C PHE A 107 -16.11 0.82 -9.07
N TYR A 108 -16.00 1.79 -8.18
CA TYR A 108 -16.86 2.96 -8.11
C TYR A 108 -16.00 4.20 -8.02
N THR A 109 -16.25 5.19 -8.88
CA THR A 109 -15.46 6.41 -8.93
C THR A 109 -16.32 7.65 -8.98
N THR A 110 -15.77 8.71 -8.41
CA THR A 110 -16.33 10.06 -8.52
C THR A 110 -15.21 10.99 -8.95
N VAL A 111 -15.45 11.70 -10.05
CA VAL A 111 -14.58 12.79 -10.53
C VAL A 111 -15.08 14.08 -9.92
N CYS A 112 -14.22 14.78 -9.21
CA CYS A 112 -14.59 16.03 -8.57
C CYS A 112 -14.74 17.14 -9.61
N LYS A 113 -15.77 17.96 -9.44
CA LYS A 113 -16.05 19.09 -10.33
C LYS A 113 -14.93 20.13 -10.29
N ASN A 114 -14.37 20.35 -9.10
CA ASN A 114 -13.25 21.24 -8.85
C ASN A 114 -12.03 20.43 -8.42
N GLU A 115 -10.88 21.08 -8.37
CA GLU A 115 -9.63 20.48 -7.87
C GLU A 115 -9.78 19.94 -6.43
N LYS A 116 -10.41 20.73 -5.55
CA LYS A 116 -10.76 20.27 -4.20
C LYS A 116 -12.15 19.66 -4.21
N CYS A 117 -12.25 18.42 -3.77
CA CYS A 117 -13.50 17.68 -3.69
C CYS A 117 -14.34 18.13 -2.50
N THR A 118 -15.63 18.28 -2.74
CA THR A 118 -16.62 18.49 -1.68
C THR A 118 -16.77 17.24 -0.82
N MET A 119 -17.30 17.41 0.40
CA MET A 119 -17.61 16.28 1.28
C MET A 119 -18.52 15.25 0.59
N LYS A 120 -19.51 15.71 -0.19
CA LYS A 120 -20.40 14.82 -0.94
C LYS A 120 -19.63 14.02 -1.99
N GLU A 121 -18.83 14.67 -2.84
CA GLU A 121 -18.08 13.99 -3.91
C GLU A 121 -17.12 12.93 -3.35
N MET A 122 -16.54 13.18 -2.18
CA MET A 122 -15.64 12.22 -1.55
C MET A 122 -16.35 10.99 -0.99
N ALA A 123 -17.56 11.16 -0.44
CA ALA A 123 -18.34 10.06 0.13
C ALA A 123 -19.11 9.27 -0.93
N ASP A 124 -19.40 9.89 -2.07
CA ASP A 124 -20.22 9.35 -3.15
C ASP A 124 -19.80 7.94 -3.62
N PRO A 125 -18.52 7.63 -3.92
CA PRO A 125 -18.18 6.31 -4.47
C PRO A 125 -18.42 5.18 -3.46
N GLU A 126 -18.17 5.42 -2.17
CA GLU A 126 -18.49 4.45 -1.11
C GLU A 126 -20.00 4.32 -0.92
N GLN A 127 -20.75 5.43 -0.92
CA GLN A 127 -22.20 5.42 -0.79
C GLN A 127 -22.87 4.66 -1.95
N VAL A 128 -22.43 4.87 -3.18
CA VAL A 128 -22.92 4.13 -4.35
C VAL A 128 -22.60 2.65 -4.19
N CYS A 129 -21.37 2.31 -3.81
CA CYS A 129 -21.00 0.93 -3.52
C CYS A 129 -21.93 0.30 -2.46
N LEU A 130 -22.17 1.00 -1.35
CA LEU A 130 -22.99 0.54 -0.23
C LEU A 130 -24.49 0.44 -0.58
N SER A 131 -24.95 1.26 -1.52
CA SER A 131 -26.33 1.20 -2.01
C SER A 131 -26.60 -0.05 -2.86
N GLU A 132 -25.57 -0.53 -3.57
CA GLU A 132 -25.65 -1.74 -4.38
C GLU A 132 -25.24 -3.00 -3.60
N ASN A 133 -24.32 -2.85 -2.65
CA ASN A 133 -23.75 -3.94 -1.85
C ASN A 133 -23.85 -3.57 -0.36
N TRP A 134 -24.59 -4.35 0.42
CA TRP A 134 -24.83 -4.07 1.84
C TRP A 134 -23.55 -3.99 2.71
N SER A 135 -22.43 -4.55 2.24
CA SER A 135 -21.14 -4.52 2.94
C SER A 135 -19.98 -4.71 1.96
N GLY A 136 -18.74 -4.84 2.45
CA GLY A 136 -17.57 -5.16 1.61
C GLY A 136 -17.02 -4.00 0.77
N CYS A 137 -17.60 -2.80 0.89
CA CYS A 137 -17.15 -1.58 0.24
C CYS A 137 -15.99 -0.92 1.00
N ARG A 138 -14.94 -0.53 0.29
CA ARG A 138 -13.75 0.14 0.86
C ARG A 138 -13.25 1.21 -0.09
N TYR A 139 -12.75 2.31 0.45
CA TYR A 139 -11.94 3.25 -0.34
C TYR A 139 -10.68 2.56 -0.86
N VAL A 140 -10.40 2.74 -2.16
CA VAL A 140 -9.26 2.10 -2.81
C VAL A 140 -8.14 3.10 -2.99
N ALA A 141 -8.38 4.15 -3.77
CA ALA A 141 -7.39 5.14 -4.12
C ALA A 141 -7.99 6.51 -4.49
N MET A 142 -7.14 7.52 -4.52
CA MET A 142 -7.44 8.85 -5.04
C MET A 142 -6.37 9.28 -6.04
N GLN A 143 -6.77 10.04 -7.06
CA GLN A 143 -5.86 10.87 -7.84
C GLN A 143 -6.03 12.33 -7.43
N PHE A 144 -4.94 13.06 -7.27
CA PHE A 144 -4.92 14.51 -7.06
C PHE A 144 -3.64 15.10 -7.68
N ARG A 145 -3.80 16.02 -8.64
CA ARG A 145 -2.70 16.71 -9.36
C ARG A 145 -1.61 15.73 -9.86
N GLU A 146 -1.98 14.82 -10.76
CA GLU A 146 -1.11 13.77 -11.33
C GLU A 146 -0.60 12.70 -10.36
N LYS A 147 -0.77 12.87 -9.04
CA LYS A 147 -0.35 11.87 -8.05
C LYS A 147 -1.50 10.96 -7.68
N LYS A 148 -1.18 9.68 -7.54
CA LYS A 148 -2.11 8.65 -7.09
C LYS A 148 -1.79 8.27 -5.64
N TYR A 149 -2.82 8.00 -4.85
CA TYR A 149 -2.71 7.71 -3.43
C TYR A 149 -3.55 6.49 -3.10
N CYS A 150 -2.94 5.40 -2.67
CA CYS A 150 -3.66 4.21 -2.22
C CYS A 150 -4.04 4.33 -0.73
N PHE A 151 -5.27 3.92 -0.40
CA PHE A 151 -5.78 3.92 0.96
C PHE A 151 -5.76 2.54 1.63
N MET A 152 -5.55 1.46 0.88
CA MET A 152 -5.63 0.11 1.40
C MET A 152 -4.39 -0.27 2.23
N THR A 153 -4.61 -1.10 3.25
CA THR A 153 -3.54 -1.88 3.88
C THR A 153 -3.55 -3.29 3.30
N PRO A 154 -2.41 -3.82 2.80
CA PRO A 154 -2.37 -5.17 2.27
C PRO A 154 -2.83 -6.21 3.30
N ALA A 155 -3.58 -7.21 2.85
CA ALA A 155 -4.22 -8.24 3.69
C ALA A 155 -3.25 -9.15 4.47
N ASP A 156 -1.96 -9.16 4.08
CA ASP A 156 -0.94 -10.06 4.57
C ASP A 156 0.31 -9.34 5.10
N GLN A 157 0.10 -8.11 5.58
CA GLN A 157 1.05 -7.32 6.35
C GLN A 157 0.75 -7.44 7.84
#